data_AF-A0A957V5F0-F1
#
_entry.id   AF-A0A957V5F0-F1
#
_cell.length_a   1.000
_cell.length_b   1.000
_cell.length_c   1.000
_cell.angle_alpha   90.00
_cell.angle_beta   90.00
_cell.angle_gamma   90.00
#
_symmetry.space_group_name_H-M   'P 1'
#
loop_
_entity.id
_entity.type
_entity.pdbx_description
1 polymer ?
#
loop_
_entity_poly.entity_id
_entity_poly.type
_entity_poly.pdbx_seq_one_letter_code
_entity_poly.pdbx_strand_id
1 'polypeptide(L)'
;VVHDDLDLASGKLRLRAEGSSGGQNGIRSIIDRLGTQEFARVKIGIGRPPGRMDPADYVLQNFTPDEEAVFGPLRERAAGAIESWLSDGIEVAMNRFNG
;
A
#
# COMPACT_ATOMS: atom_id res chain seq x y z
N VAL A 1 -0.43 3.22 -8.70
CA VAL A 1 0.51 2.15 -8.28
C VAL A 1 -0.02 1.48 -7.02
N VAL A 2 -0.02 0.16 -6.92
CA VAL A 2 -0.38 -0.56 -5.68
C VAL A 2 0.89 -1.13 -5.08
N HIS A 3 1.16 -0.92 -3.80
CA HIS A 3 2.38 -1.41 -3.14
C HIS A 3 2.18 -1.63 -1.63
N ASP A 4 3.04 -2.47 -1.05
CA ASP A 4 3.14 -2.69 0.39
C ASP A 4 3.78 -1.49 1.11
N ASP A 5 3.49 -1.31 2.39
CA ASP A 5 4.04 -0.23 3.20
C ASP A 5 4.31 -0.67 4.64
N LEU A 6 5.57 -0.54 5.05
CA LEU A 6 6.05 -0.92 6.38
C LEU A 6 5.60 0.04 7.49
N ASP A 7 5.36 1.31 7.15
CA ASP A 7 4.97 2.34 8.12
C ASP A 7 3.45 2.39 8.35
N LEU A 8 2.68 1.73 7.50
CA LEU A 8 1.26 1.53 7.66
C LEU A 8 1.01 0.21 8.40
N ALA A 9 0.20 0.28 9.47
CA ALA A 9 -0.11 -0.88 10.29
C ALA A 9 -0.66 -2.05 9.46
N SER A 10 -0.31 -3.28 9.84
CA SER A 10 -0.77 -4.48 9.14
C SER A 10 -2.31 -4.50 9.05
N GLY A 11 -2.84 -4.85 7.87
CA GLY A 11 -4.28 -4.85 7.63
C GLY A 11 -4.89 -3.49 7.28
N LYS A 12 -4.11 -2.41 7.27
CA LYS A 12 -4.61 -1.08 6.88
C LYS A 12 -4.41 -0.82 5.39
N LEU A 13 -5.33 -0.05 4.81
CA LEU A 13 -5.28 0.40 3.43
C LEU A 13 -5.28 1.92 3.40
N ARG A 14 -4.48 2.51 2.51
CA ARG A 14 -4.48 3.96 2.31
C ARG A 14 -4.23 4.36 0.87
N LEU A 15 -5.14 5.14 0.31
CA LEU A 15 -4.98 5.81 -0.98
C LEU A 15 -4.32 7.18 -0.80
N ARG A 16 -3.50 7.54 -1.78
CA ARG A 16 -2.84 8.85 -1.93
C ARG A 16 -2.92 9.29 -3.38
N ALA A 17 -3.21 10.57 -3.62
CA ALA A 17 -3.14 11.14 -4.96
C ALA A 17 -1.69 11.40 -5.42
N GLU A 18 -0.79 11.68 -4.48
CA GLU A 18 0.62 11.99 -4.71
C GLU A 18 1.44 11.76 -3.44
N GLY A 19 2.77 11.90 -3.54
CA GLY A 19 3.68 12.00 -2.38
C GLY A 19 5.07 11.42 -2.62
N SER A 20 5.94 11.52 -1.62
CA SER A 20 7.31 10.99 -1.69
C SER A 20 7.33 9.46 -1.70
N SER A 21 8.50 8.85 -1.95
CA SER A 21 8.65 7.39 -1.98
C SER A 21 8.44 6.71 -0.63
N GLY A 22 8.54 7.43 0.49
CA GLY A 22 8.44 6.85 1.83
C GLY A 22 9.46 5.73 2.08
N GLY A 23 10.62 5.78 1.42
CA GLY A 23 11.65 4.73 1.52
C GLY A 23 11.43 3.52 0.60
N GLN A 24 10.27 3.39 -0.05
CA GLN A 24 10.00 2.30 -0.99
C GLN A 24 10.84 2.43 -2.27
N ASN A 25 11.70 1.45 -2.51
CA ASN A 25 12.64 1.46 -3.63
C ASN A 25 11.94 1.47 -4.99
N GLY A 26 10.84 0.71 -5.12
CA GLY A 26 10.03 0.67 -6.34
C GLY A 26 9.36 2.01 -6.65
N ILE A 27 8.86 2.70 -5.62
CA ILE A 27 8.23 4.01 -5.78
C ILE A 27 9.25 5.10 -6.10
N ARG A 28 10.42 5.09 -5.44
CA ARG A 28 11.54 5.97 -5.79
C ARG A 28 11.92 5.79 -7.26
N SER A 29 12.07 4.53 -7.68
CA SER A 29 12.24 4.15 -9.07
C SER A 29 11.22 4.83 -10.00
N ILE A 30 9.92 4.71 -9.73
CA ILE A 30 8.89 5.29 -10.59
C ILE A 30 9.00 6.82 -10.65
N ILE A 31 9.20 7.48 -9.50
CA ILE A 31 9.37 8.94 -9.42
C ILE A 31 10.57 9.38 -10.27
N ASP A 32 11.71 8.70 -10.17
CA ASP A 32 12.94 9.04 -10.89
C ASP A 32 12.76 8.96 -12.42
N ARG A 33 11.97 8.01 -12.93
CA ARG A 33 11.73 7.88 -14.39
C ARG A 33 10.64 8.80 -14.91
N LEU A 34 9.64 9.11 -14.09
CA LEU A 34 8.56 10.01 -14.47
C LEU A 34 8.92 11.49 -14.27
N GLY A 35 9.89 11.79 -13.41
CA GLY A 35 10.24 13.16 -13.03
C GLY A 35 9.15 13.86 -12.18
N THR A 36 8.18 13.11 -11.65
CA THR A 36 7.07 13.64 -10.87
C THR A 36 6.63 12.71 -9.74
N GLN A 37 6.00 13.28 -8.71
CA GLN A 37 5.35 12.57 -7.61
C GLN A 37 3.82 12.54 -7.74
N GLU A 38 3.27 13.19 -8.77
CA GLU A 38 1.85 13.42 -9.04
C GLU A 38 1.20 12.17 -9.66
N PHE A 39 1.29 11.04 -8.95
CA PHE A 39 0.60 9.82 -9.36
C PHE A 39 0.00 9.10 -8.16
N ALA A 40 -1.23 8.64 -8.35
CA ALA A 40 -1.99 8.03 -7.29
C ALA A 40 -1.50 6.63 -6.92
N ARG A 41 -1.65 6.29 -5.64
CA ARG A 41 -1.14 5.07 -5.03
C ARG A 41 -2.15 4.46 -4.08
N VAL A 42 -2.20 3.14 -4.06
CA VAL A 42 -2.87 2.35 -3.02
C VAL A 42 -1.77 1.69 -2.19
N LYS A 43 -1.68 2.07 -0.92
CA LYS A 43 -0.73 1.54 0.06
C LYS A 43 -1.41 0.43 0.86
N ILE A 44 -0.78 -0.73 0.92
CA ILE A 44 -1.21 -1.89 1.70
C ILE A 44 -0.28 -2.02 2.90
N GLY A 45 -0.81 -1.82 4.10
CA GLY A 45 -0.03 -1.88 5.32
C GLY A 45 0.35 -3.31 5.65
N ILE A 46 1.65 -3.54 5.76
CA ILE A 46 2.22 -4.81 6.23
C ILE A 46 2.82 -4.68 7.63
N GLY A 47 2.91 -3.46 8.16
CA GLY A 47 3.57 -3.18 9.43
C GLY A 47 5.08 -3.40 9.37
N ARG A 48 5.75 -3.19 10.50
CA ARG A 48 7.18 -3.45 10.63
C ARG A 48 7.42 -4.85 11.16
N PRO A 49 8.50 -5.52 10.72
CA PRO A 49 8.83 -6.84 11.25
C PRO A 49 9.07 -6.77 12.76
N PRO A 50 8.71 -7.83 13.51
CA PRO A 50 8.98 -7.88 14.93
C PRO A 50 10.49 -7.97 15.21
N GLY A 51 10.94 -7.28 16.27
CA GLY A 51 12.31 -7.37 16.75
C GLY A 51 13.33 -6.64 15.89
N ARG A 52 14.40 -7.34 15.48
CA ARG A 52 15.56 -6.78 14.75
C ARG A 52 15.72 -7.33 13.33
N MET A 53 14.68 -7.94 12.77
CA MET A 53 14.71 -8.46 11.41
C MET A 53 14.85 -7.31 10.39
N ASP A 54 15.66 -7.52 9.36
CA ASP A 54 15.81 -6.57 8.27
C ASP A 54 14.48 -6.46 7.50
N PRO A 55 13.95 -5.25 7.25
CA PRO A 55 12.76 -5.07 6.43
C PRO A 55 12.83 -5.74 5.05
N ALA A 56 14.02 -5.83 4.44
CA ALA A 56 14.21 -6.51 3.16
C ALA A 56 13.97 -8.03 3.26
N ASP A 57 14.35 -8.65 4.37
CA ASP A 57 14.08 -10.08 4.60
C ASP A 57 12.60 -10.32 4.90
N TYR A 58 11.95 -9.38 5.60
CA TYR A 58 10.54 -9.49 5.98
C TYR A 58 9.61 -9.54 4.76
N VAL A 59 9.81 -8.64 3.79
CA VAL A 59 8.93 -8.54 2.59
C VAL A 59 9.05 -9.73 1.64
N LEU A 60 10.05 -10.60 1.84
CA LEU A 60 10.27 -11.81 1.04
C LEU A 60 9.67 -13.07 1.68
N GLN A 61 9.10 -12.98 2.88
CA GLN A 61 8.48 -14.11 3.56
C GLN A 61 7.05 -14.37 3.09
N ASN A 62 6.61 -15.62 3.25
CA ASN A 62 5.21 -15.99 3.06
C ASN A 62 4.36 -15.51 4.24
N PHE A 63 3.08 -15.24 3.98
CA PHE A 63 2.12 -14.95 5.05
C PHE A 63 1.91 -16.16 5.96
N THR A 64 1.80 -15.89 7.25
CA THR A 64 1.28 -16.82 8.26
C THR A 64 -0.24 -17.00 8.11
N PRO A 65 -0.85 -18.07 8.67
CA PRO A 65 -2.30 -18.23 8.64
C PRO A 65 -3.07 -17.07 9.30
N ASP A 66 -2.52 -16.48 10.36
CA ASP A 66 -3.13 -15.35 11.06
C ASP A 66 -3.09 -14.07 10.20
N GLU A 67 -1.97 -13.84 9.50
CA GLU A 67 -1.87 -12.77 8.52
C GLU A 67 -2.84 -13.01 7.35
N GLU A 68 -2.93 -14.24 6.84
CA GLU A 68 -3.83 -14.56 5.73
C GLU A 68 -5.30 -14.29 6.08
N ALA A 69 -5.72 -14.53 7.33
CA ALA A 69 -7.04 -14.17 7.83
C ALA A 69 -7.31 -12.65 7.84
N VAL A 70 -6.26 -11.83 7.97
CA VAL A 70 -6.34 -10.37 7.88
C VAL A 70 -6.26 -9.88 6.43
N PHE A 71 -5.34 -10.42 5.64
CA PHE A 71 -5.08 -9.97 4.28
C PHE A 71 -6.13 -10.45 3.29
N GLY A 72 -6.83 -11.56 3.54
CA GLY A 72 -7.96 -12.02 2.71
C GLY A 72 -9.02 -10.93 2.49
N PRO A 73 -9.70 -10.45 3.56
CA PRO A 73 -10.66 -9.34 3.46
C PRO A 73 -10.03 -8.03 2.96
N LEU A 74 -8.76 -7.78 3.27
CA LEU A 74 -8.06 -6.60 2.79
C LEU A 74 -7.91 -6.58 1.27
N ARG A 75 -7.68 -7.73 0.63
CA ARG A 75 -7.59 -7.84 -0.83
C ARG A 75 -8.90 -7.41 -1.50
N GLU A 76 -10.04 -7.85 -0.97
CA GLU A 76 -11.36 -7.44 -1.47
C GLU A 76 -11.58 -5.94 -1.29
N ARG A 77 -11.24 -5.40 -0.12
CA ARG A 77 -11.31 -3.96 0.14
C ARG A 77 -10.40 -3.16 -0.80
N ALA A 78 -9.22 -3.68 -1.11
CA ALA A 78 -8.28 -3.06 -2.04
C ALA A 78 -8.81 -3.07 -3.48
N ALA A 79 -9.42 -4.17 -3.92
CA ALA A 79 -10.06 -4.25 -5.22
C ALA A 79 -11.19 -3.19 -5.33
N GLY A 80 -12.08 -3.11 -4.34
CA GLY A 80 -13.14 -2.09 -4.32
C GLY A 80 -12.62 -0.65 -4.30
N ALA A 81 -11.50 -0.40 -3.61
CA ALA A 81 -10.83 0.89 -3.61
C ALA A 81 -10.30 1.27 -5.01
N ILE A 82 -9.74 0.30 -5.73
CA ILE A 82 -9.23 0.49 -7.09
C ILE A 82 -10.39 0.71 -8.06
N GLU A 83 -11.47 -0.06 -7.96
CA GLU A 83 -12.68 0.12 -8.78
C GLU A 83 -13.31 1.50 -8.57
N SER A 84 -13.44 1.96 -7.32
CA SER A 84 -13.95 3.30 -7.02
C SER A 84 -13.00 4.38 -7.53
N TRP A 85 -11.68 4.17 -7.46
CA TRP A 85 -10.72 5.12 -8.04
C TRP A 85 -10.88 5.22 -9.56
N LEU A 86 -11.00 4.08 -10.25
CA LEU A 86 -11.17 4.04 -11.70
C LEU A 86 -12.50 4.65 -12.16
N SER A 87 -13.57 4.49 -11.37
CA SER A 87 -14.93 4.88 -11.77
C SER A 87 -15.31 6.28 -11.31
N ASP A 88 -14.92 6.66 -10.08
CA ASP A 88 -15.36 7.90 -9.42
C ASP A 88 -14.23 8.90 -9.16
N GLY A 89 -12.98 8.53 -9.45
CA GLY A 89 -11.80 9.35 -9.22
C GLY A 89 -11.16 9.18 -7.84
N ILE A 90 -9.92 9.66 -7.72
CA ILE A 90 -9.06 9.39 -6.55
C ILE A 90 -9.59 10.04 -5.26
N GLU A 91 -10.20 11.22 -5.34
CA GLU A 91 -10.75 11.92 -4.17
C GLU A 91 -11.91 11.15 -3.54
N VAL A 92 -12.83 10.67 -4.37
CA VAL A 92 -13.98 9.86 -3.91
C VAL A 92 -13.49 8.56 -3.30
N ALA A 93 -12.56 7.87 -3.96
CA ALA A 93 -11.98 6.64 -3.45
C ALA A 93 -11.24 6.85 -2.12
N MET A 94 -10.45 7.92 -2.00
CA MET A 94 -9.80 8.29 -0.74
C MET A 94 -10.82 8.47 0.39
N ASN A 95 -11.88 9.24 0.15
CA ASN A 95 -12.90 9.51 1.18
C ASN A 95 -13.66 8.25 1.61
N ARG A 96 -13.89 7.30 0.70
CA ARG A 96 -14.58 6.04 0.99
C ARG A 96 -13.72 5.01 1.71
N PHE A 97 -12.43 4.93 1.36
CA PHE A 97 -11.59 3.80 1.76
C PHE A 97 -10.48 4.15 2.76
N ASN A 98 -10.07 5.42 2.89
CA ASN A 98 -9.10 5.83 3.91
C ASN A 98 -9.75 5.85 5.30
N GLY A 99 -9.36 4.92 6.17
CA GLY A 99 -9.80 4.81 7.58
C GLY A 99 -9.15 3.65 8.33
#